data_AF-A0AAE6KTI0-F1
#
_entry.id   AF-A0AAE6KTI0-F1
#
_cell.length_a   1.000
_cell.length_b   1.000
_cell.length_c   1.000
_cell.angle_alpha   90.00
_cell.angle_beta   90.00
_cell.angle_gamma   90.00
#
_symmetry.space_group_name_H-M   'P 1'
#
loop_
_entity.id
_entity.type
_entity.pdbx_description
1 polymer ?
#
loop_
_entity_poly.entity_id
_entity_poly.type
_entity_poly.pdbx_seq_one_letter_code
_entity_poly.pdbx_strand_id
1 'polypeptide(L)'
;MVLAYLLAAPVLARPAATLEDLRALAVQKSWAELLERAEEVPPAARTDTWRALVTEAATAEVESAMAPDDKDPFATARKARALGQRFAFLAKAPGFSSARDARGLKDLERCLELERSGCIDTYRELTGDASAETTLQAARLVKRGHFAYVAMPLFASAVRGGKEAGACKDEALAEAVLAALDLPSTDARAGDARKVAFEWCWSALGARLKSATVGASSYFLANTCQPMRARKALTDLQDDLCKDEGL
;
A
#
# COMPACT_ATOMS: atom_id res chain seq x y z
N MET A 1 38.24 -14.14 53.59
CA MET A 1 38.08 -12.73 53.16
C MET A 1 38.64 -12.61 51.75
N VAL A 2 37.79 -12.60 50.73
CA VAL A 2 38.19 -12.30 49.34
C VAL A 2 37.27 -11.20 48.87
N LEU A 3 37.83 -9.99 48.79
CA LEU A 3 37.14 -8.79 48.33
C LEU A 3 37.23 -8.77 46.80
N ALA A 4 36.14 -9.05 46.11
CA ALA A 4 36.06 -8.90 44.67
C ALA A 4 35.83 -7.42 44.32
N TYR A 5 36.86 -6.78 43.76
CA TYR A 5 36.75 -5.44 43.17
C TYR A 5 35.97 -5.54 41.86
N LEU A 6 34.74 -5.00 41.86
CA LEU A 6 34.00 -4.71 40.64
C LEU A 6 34.69 -3.55 39.92
N LEU A 7 35.47 -3.85 38.89
CA LEU A 7 35.95 -2.88 37.92
C LEU A 7 34.77 -2.40 37.08
N ALA A 8 34.22 -1.24 37.43
CA ALA A 8 33.32 -0.50 36.54
C ALA A 8 34.16 0.04 35.37
N ALA A 9 34.03 -0.56 34.20
CA ALA A 9 34.58 0.00 32.97
C ALA A 9 33.86 1.34 32.70
N PRO A 10 34.57 2.45 32.49
CA PRO A 10 33.94 3.69 32.07
C PRO A 10 33.35 3.46 30.67
N VAL A 11 32.03 3.56 30.55
CA VAL A 11 31.36 3.71 29.26
C VAL A 11 31.80 5.06 28.72
N LEU A 12 32.87 5.08 27.93
CA LEU A 12 33.27 6.27 27.18
C LEU A 12 32.15 6.57 26.19
N ALA A 13 31.39 7.62 26.46
CA ALA A 13 30.39 8.14 25.53
C ALA A 13 31.08 8.44 24.20
N ARG A 14 30.71 7.70 23.15
CA ARG A 14 31.22 7.93 21.79
C ARG A 14 30.89 9.39 21.40
N PRO A 15 31.87 10.16 20.88
CA PRO A 15 31.61 11.56 20.51
C PRO A 15 30.46 11.65 19.50
N ALA A 16 29.76 12.79 19.50
CA ALA A 16 28.68 13.04 18.55
C ALA A 16 29.22 12.95 17.12
N ALA A 17 28.46 12.31 16.23
CA ALA A 17 28.89 12.13 14.85
C ALA A 17 28.92 13.47 14.10
N THR A 18 29.89 13.59 13.20
CA THR A 18 30.04 14.70 12.26
C THR A 18 29.57 14.31 10.86
N LEU A 19 29.46 15.29 9.96
CA LEU A 19 29.22 15.02 8.53
C LEU A 19 30.33 14.19 7.88
N GLU A 20 31.57 14.32 8.36
CA GLU A 20 32.70 13.54 7.85
C GLU A 20 32.58 12.07 8.25
N ASP A 21 32.17 11.80 9.49
CA ASP A 21 31.89 10.43 9.95
C ASP A 21 30.80 9.77 9.10
N LEU A 22 29.71 10.49 8.80
CA LEU A 22 28.65 9.96 7.93
C LEU A 22 29.14 9.67 6.52
N ARG A 23 30.01 10.53 5.94
CA ARG A 23 30.62 10.27 4.63
C ARG A 23 31.52 9.03 4.67
N ALA A 24 32.31 8.87 5.72
CA ALA A 24 33.17 7.71 5.89
C ALA A 24 32.35 6.41 5.99
N LEU A 25 31.24 6.43 6.75
CA LEU A 25 30.31 5.29 6.84
C LEU A 25 29.64 5.00 5.50
N ALA A 26 29.30 6.03 4.72
CA ALA A 26 28.73 5.84 3.38
C ALA A 26 29.70 5.16 2.42
N VAL A 27 30.98 5.59 2.42
CA VAL A 27 32.04 4.93 1.63
C VAL A 27 32.21 3.46 2.03
N GLN A 28 32.09 3.15 3.31
CA GLN A 28 32.17 1.78 3.84
C GLN A 28 30.89 0.98 3.62
N LYS A 29 29.80 1.61 3.13
CA LYS A 29 28.46 1.03 3.02
C LYS A 29 27.91 0.53 4.36
N SER A 30 28.33 1.13 5.47
CA SER A 30 27.86 0.86 6.82
C SER A 30 26.52 1.57 7.06
N TRP A 31 25.50 1.27 6.24
CA TRP A 31 24.27 2.05 6.14
C TRP A 31 23.46 2.07 7.44
N ALA A 32 23.34 0.92 8.12
CA ALA A 32 22.67 0.83 9.41
C ALA A 32 23.32 1.77 10.45
N GLU A 33 24.65 1.72 10.59
CA GLU A 33 25.39 2.59 11.49
C GLU A 33 25.29 4.07 11.06
N LEU A 34 25.34 4.35 9.76
CA LEU A 34 25.14 5.71 9.24
C LEU A 34 23.81 6.28 9.71
N LEU A 35 22.71 5.51 9.59
CA LEU A 35 21.38 5.96 9.97
C LEU A 35 21.25 6.16 11.48
N GLU A 36 21.86 5.30 12.30
CA GLU A 36 21.95 5.50 13.76
C GLU A 36 22.67 6.80 14.10
N ARG A 37 23.85 7.00 13.53
CA ARG A 37 24.74 8.14 13.82
C ARG A 37 24.24 9.45 13.23
N ALA A 38 23.40 9.40 12.19
CA ALA A 38 22.84 10.58 11.54
C ALA A 38 22.05 11.50 12.50
N GLU A 39 21.47 10.95 13.57
CA GLU A 39 20.71 11.74 14.54
C GLU A 39 21.58 12.52 15.52
N GLU A 40 22.83 12.12 15.77
CA GLU A 40 23.67 12.90 16.69
C GLU A 40 24.32 14.09 16.00
N VAL A 41 24.25 14.18 14.66
CA VAL A 41 24.55 15.43 13.96
C VAL A 41 23.55 16.49 14.45
N PRO A 42 24.01 17.60 15.06
CA PRO A 42 23.12 18.62 15.60
C PRO A 42 22.18 19.17 14.53
N PRO A 43 20.91 19.50 14.85
CA PRO A 43 19.94 20.00 13.87
C PRO A 43 20.45 21.16 13.02
N ALA A 44 21.23 22.08 13.60
CA ALA A 44 21.84 23.21 12.91
C ALA A 44 22.88 22.82 11.84
N ALA A 45 23.47 21.62 11.93
CA ALA A 45 24.46 21.09 11.00
C ALA A 45 23.85 20.13 9.95
N ARG A 46 22.55 19.86 9.99
CA ARG A 46 21.85 18.96 9.07
C ARG A 46 21.54 19.65 7.73
N THR A 47 22.57 19.79 6.91
CA THR A 47 22.51 20.40 5.57
C THR A 47 21.91 19.48 4.51
N ASP A 48 21.85 19.93 3.25
CA ASP A 48 21.49 19.07 2.12
C ASP A 48 22.42 17.87 1.94
N THR A 49 23.70 18.01 2.27
CA THR A 49 24.64 16.88 2.27
C THR A 49 24.22 15.83 3.29
N TRP A 50 23.83 16.23 4.50
CA TRP A 50 23.31 15.31 5.50
C TRP A 50 22.07 14.57 4.99
N ARG A 51 21.11 15.31 4.40
CA ARG A 51 19.89 14.73 3.82
C ARG A 51 20.23 13.72 2.72
N ALA A 52 21.19 14.03 1.85
CA ALA A 52 21.62 13.14 0.78
C ALA A 52 22.21 11.83 1.33
N LEU A 53 23.10 11.89 2.31
CA LEU A 53 23.71 10.71 2.94
C LEU A 53 22.65 9.82 3.63
N VAL A 54 21.72 10.44 4.37
CA VAL A 54 20.62 9.71 5.01
C VAL A 54 19.70 9.08 3.96
N THR A 55 19.41 9.79 2.86
CA THR A 55 18.58 9.25 1.77
C THR A 55 19.25 8.07 1.10
N GLU A 56 20.54 8.17 0.80
CA GLU A 56 21.32 7.07 0.21
C GLU A 56 21.32 5.85 1.11
N ALA A 57 21.67 6.01 2.39
CA ALA A 57 21.69 4.90 3.35
C ALA A 57 20.30 4.28 3.56
N ALA A 58 19.25 5.11 3.70
CA ALA A 58 17.89 4.61 3.87
C ALA A 58 17.40 3.84 2.63
N THR A 59 17.74 4.31 1.43
CA THR A 59 17.40 3.63 0.19
C THR A 59 18.14 2.30 0.11
N ALA A 60 19.44 2.30 0.36
CA ALA A 60 20.26 1.10 0.33
C ALA A 60 19.79 0.05 1.32
N GLU A 61 19.41 0.42 2.56
CA GLU A 61 18.89 -0.52 3.56
C GLU A 61 17.56 -1.19 3.16
N VAL A 62 16.74 -0.49 2.36
CA VAL A 62 15.48 -1.05 1.83
C VAL A 62 15.76 -1.96 0.63
N GLU A 63 16.70 -1.59 -0.23
CA GLU A 63 17.07 -2.36 -1.44
C GLU A 63 17.91 -3.60 -1.13
N SER A 64 18.84 -3.51 -0.16
CA SER A 64 19.76 -4.58 0.20
C SER A 64 19.16 -5.59 1.18
N ALA A 65 17.94 -5.34 1.66
CA ALA A 65 17.24 -6.29 2.52
C ALA A 65 17.08 -7.61 1.77
N MET A 66 17.68 -8.67 2.32
CA MET A 66 17.55 -10.02 1.78
C MET A 66 16.07 -10.45 1.74
N ALA A 67 15.79 -11.58 1.07
CA ALA A 67 14.46 -12.17 1.07
C ALA A 67 13.92 -12.22 2.51
N PRO A 68 12.67 -11.79 2.74
CA PRO A 68 12.14 -11.67 4.09
C PRO A 68 12.17 -13.02 4.80
N ASP A 69 12.42 -12.98 6.11
CA ASP A 69 12.20 -14.14 6.99
C ASP A 69 10.71 -14.55 6.87
N ASP A 70 10.43 -15.83 6.64
CA ASP A 70 9.05 -16.36 6.50
C ASP A 70 8.19 -16.14 7.75
N LYS A 71 8.83 -15.79 8.88
CA LYS A 71 8.15 -15.35 10.10
C LYS A 71 7.55 -13.96 9.98
N ASP A 72 8.14 -13.08 9.19
CA ASP A 72 7.69 -11.71 8.99
C ASP A 72 7.89 -11.24 7.53
N PRO A 73 6.88 -11.48 6.67
CA PRO A 73 6.93 -11.08 5.27
C PRO A 73 7.07 -9.56 5.05
N PHE A 74 6.71 -8.73 6.04
CA PHE A 74 6.69 -7.26 5.93
C PHE A 74 7.79 -6.57 6.75
N ALA A 75 8.78 -7.32 7.25
CA ALA A 75 9.85 -6.76 8.09
C ALA A 75 10.53 -5.55 7.42
N THR A 76 10.83 -5.66 6.13
CA THR A 76 11.50 -4.59 5.38
C THR A 76 10.58 -3.41 5.10
N ALA A 77 9.33 -3.64 4.68
CA ALA A 77 8.35 -2.56 4.54
C ALA A 77 8.12 -1.79 5.85
N ARG A 78 8.10 -2.48 7.00
CA ARG A 78 8.05 -1.84 8.33
C ARG A 78 9.28 -1.00 8.62
N LYS A 79 10.47 -1.51 8.31
CA LYS A 79 11.72 -0.75 8.45
C LYS A 79 11.70 0.50 7.57
N ALA A 80 11.27 0.39 6.32
CA ALA A 80 11.13 1.53 5.41
C ALA A 80 10.15 2.58 5.96
N ARG A 81 8.99 2.15 6.48
CA ARG A 81 8.04 3.05 7.14
C ARG A 81 8.66 3.75 8.36
N ALA A 82 9.36 3.01 9.21
CA ALA A 82 10.02 3.57 10.39
C ALA A 82 11.09 4.61 10.01
N LEU A 83 11.85 4.36 8.93
CA LEU A 83 12.80 5.32 8.39
C LEU A 83 12.09 6.59 7.89
N GLY A 84 10.98 6.45 7.16
CA GLY A 84 10.17 7.60 6.72
C GLY A 84 9.60 8.43 7.87
N GLN A 85 9.22 7.77 8.98
CA GLN A 85 8.76 8.44 10.20
C GLN A 85 9.89 9.15 10.94
N ARG A 86 11.07 8.51 11.02
CA ARG A 86 12.27 9.05 11.68
C ARG A 86 12.88 10.23 10.92
N PHE A 87 12.88 10.15 9.59
CA PHE A 87 13.43 11.16 8.69
C PHE A 87 12.36 11.65 7.71
N ALA A 88 11.47 12.53 8.17
CA ALA A 88 10.28 12.96 7.42
C ALA A 88 10.55 13.52 6.01
N PHE A 89 11.76 14.02 5.71
CA PHE A 89 12.12 14.48 4.37
C PHE A 89 12.24 13.33 3.34
N LEU A 90 12.41 12.08 3.79
CA LEU A 90 12.45 10.90 2.92
C LEU A 90 11.15 10.69 2.15
N ALA A 91 10.00 11.15 2.67
CA ALA A 91 8.73 11.11 1.96
C ALA A 91 8.75 11.91 0.64
N LYS A 92 9.69 12.84 0.48
CA LYS A 92 9.88 13.64 -0.74
C LYS A 92 11.07 13.14 -1.57
N ALA A 93 11.80 12.12 -1.11
CA ALA A 93 12.93 11.55 -1.81
C ALA A 93 12.42 10.46 -2.79
N PRO A 94 12.49 10.69 -4.11
CA PRO A 94 11.91 9.76 -5.08
C PRO A 94 12.61 8.39 -5.08
N GLY A 95 13.93 8.35 -4.92
CA GLY A 95 14.68 7.09 -4.82
C GLY A 95 14.21 6.22 -3.65
N PHE A 96 14.07 6.82 -2.48
CA PHE A 96 13.57 6.12 -1.29
C PHE A 96 12.12 5.67 -1.45
N SER A 97 11.25 6.52 -1.99
CA SER A 97 9.82 6.20 -2.20
C SER A 97 9.65 5.04 -3.18
N SER A 98 10.40 5.05 -4.29
CA SER A 98 10.42 3.94 -5.26
C SER A 98 10.93 2.64 -4.64
N ALA A 99 12.02 2.69 -3.86
CA ALA A 99 12.56 1.51 -3.18
C ALA A 99 11.56 0.92 -2.17
N ARG A 100 10.93 1.79 -1.36
CA ARG A 100 9.88 1.40 -0.41
C ARG A 100 8.70 0.74 -1.12
N ASP A 101 8.19 1.36 -2.18
CA ASP A 101 7.02 0.87 -2.92
C ASP A 101 7.31 -0.49 -3.58
N ALA A 102 8.46 -0.61 -4.26
CA ALA A 102 8.90 -1.86 -4.87
C ALA A 102 9.08 -2.97 -3.83
N ARG A 103 9.61 -2.63 -2.64
CA ARG A 103 9.75 -3.60 -1.54
C ARG A 103 8.40 -4.01 -0.97
N GLY A 104 7.49 -3.06 -0.77
CA GLY A 104 6.13 -3.35 -0.28
C GLY A 104 5.39 -4.33 -1.19
N LEU A 105 5.56 -4.21 -2.52
CA LEU A 105 4.98 -5.16 -3.48
C LEU A 105 5.55 -6.58 -3.34
N LYS A 106 6.88 -6.70 -3.17
CA LYS A 106 7.53 -8.00 -2.93
C LYS A 106 7.11 -8.63 -1.61
N ASP A 107 7.00 -7.83 -0.55
CA ASP A 107 6.54 -8.28 0.77
C ASP A 107 5.08 -8.74 0.73
N LEU A 108 4.22 -8.03 -0.01
CA LEU A 108 2.85 -8.44 -0.27
C LEU A 108 2.80 -9.76 -1.05
N GLU A 109 3.55 -9.90 -2.15
CA GLU A 109 3.60 -11.13 -2.94
C GLU A 109 4.02 -12.31 -2.06
N ARG A 110 5.07 -12.15 -1.26
CA ARG A 110 5.52 -13.19 -0.32
C ARG A 110 4.47 -13.54 0.72
N CYS A 111 3.78 -12.54 1.27
CA CYS A 111 2.73 -12.78 2.26
C CYS A 111 1.59 -13.63 1.68
N LEU A 112 1.20 -13.36 0.42
CA LEU A 112 0.17 -14.11 -0.29
C LEU A 112 0.64 -15.53 -0.62
N GLU A 113 1.89 -15.72 -1.05
CA GLU A 113 2.48 -17.06 -1.30
C GLU A 113 2.51 -17.94 -0.04
N LEU A 114 2.71 -17.33 1.13
CA LEU A 114 2.69 -18.01 2.42
C LEU A 114 1.26 -18.19 2.99
N GLU A 115 0.23 -17.81 2.22
CA GLU A 115 -1.18 -17.89 2.59
C GLU A 115 -1.50 -17.28 3.98
N ARG A 116 -0.76 -16.22 4.35
CA ARG A 116 -0.96 -15.55 5.64
C ARG A 116 -2.23 -14.70 5.61
N SER A 117 -2.87 -14.56 6.77
CA SER A 117 -3.97 -13.62 6.94
C SER A 117 -3.46 -12.18 7.04
N GLY A 118 -4.31 -11.21 6.69
CA GLY A 118 -4.02 -9.78 6.89
C GLY A 118 -3.00 -9.16 5.93
N CYS A 119 -2.57 -9.86 4.87
CA CYS A 119 -1.58 -9.34 3.91
C CYS A 119 -2.00 -8.00 3.30
N ILE A 120 -3.26 -7.88 2.89
CA ILE A 120 -3.78 -6.68 2.22
C ILE A 120 -3.86 -5.50 3.17
N ASP A 121 -4.36 -5.71 4.39
CA ASP A 121 -4.49 -4.64 5.38
C ASP A 121 -3.11 -4.18 5.85
N THR A 122 -2.19 -5.12 6.12
CA THR A 122 -0.79 -4.80 6.48
C THR A 122 -0.11 -4.01 5.36
N TYR A 123 -0.26 -4.44 4.11
CA TYR A 123 0.28 -3.68 2.98
C TYR A 123 -0.26 -2.24 2.97
N ARG A 124 -1.59 -2.07 3.04
CA ARG A 124 -2.24 -0.74 3.02
C ARG A 124 -1.80 0.16 4.16
N GLU A 125 -1.61 -0.39 5.35
CA GLU A 125 -1.11 0.36 6.50
C GLU A 125 0.33 0.85 6.28
N LEU A 126 1.17 0.02 5.67
CA LEU A 126 2.57 0.32 5.44
C LEU A 126 2.81 1.24 4.24
N THR A 127 1.94 1.17 3.22
CA THR A 127 2.08 1.87 1.94
C THR A 127 1.00 2.94 1.71
N GLY A 128 0.45 3.52 2.78
CA GLY A 128 -0.66 4.49 2.70
C GLY A 128 -0.38 5.75 1.86
N ASP A 129 0.87 6.04 1.55
CA ASP A 129 1.34 7.14 0.69
C ASP A 129 1.96 6.65 -0.64
N ALA A 130 1.76 5.38 -0.99
CA ALA A 130 2.12 4.86 -2.30
C ALA A 130 1.30 5.52 -3.40
N SER A 131 1.89 5.56 -4.60
CA SER A 131 1.20 6.09 -5.77
C SER A 131 -0.05 5.26 -6.13
N ALA A 132 -0.97 5.87 -6.87
CA ALA A 132 -2.11 5.14 -7.42
C ALA A 132 -1.67 3.98 -8.32
N GLU A 133 -0.60 4.17 -9.11
CA GLU A 133 -0.03 3.13 -9.96
C GLU A 133 0.52 1.96 -9.15
N THR A 134 1.33 2.22 -8.11
CA THR A 134 1.83 1.19 -7.18
C THR A 134 0.67 0.43 -6.54
N THR A 135 -0.37 1.15 -6.10
CA THR A 135 -1.56 0.54 -5.48
C THR A 135 -2.33 -0.34 -6.48
N LEU A 136 -2.40 0.07 -7.74
CA LEU A 136 -3.01 -0.72 -8.82
C LEU A 136 -2.21 -2.00 -9.10
N GLN A 137 -0.87 -1.92 -9.09
CA GLN A 137 0.00 -3.10 -9.19
C GLN A 137 -0.26 -4.09 -8.04
N ALA A 138 -0.37 -3.61 -6.80
CA ALA A 138 -0.73 -4.45 -5.65
C ALA A 138 -2.12 -5.10 -5.82
N ALA A 139 -3.11 -4.36 -6.31
CA ALA A 139 -4.45 -4.91 -6.56
C ALA A 139 -4.42 -6.05 -7.58
N ARG A 140 -3.69 -5.87 -8.69
CA ARG A 140 -3.49 -6.90 -9.72
C ARG A 140 -2.76 -8.12 -9.16
N LEU A 141 -1.74 -7.91 -8.32
CA LEU A 141 -1.01 -8.97 -7.64
C LEU A 141 -1.95 -9.84 -6.81
N VAL A 142 -2.77 -9.25 -5.94
CA VAL A 142 -3.76 -9.98 -5.11
C VAL A 142 -4.74 -10.76 -5.99
N LYS A 143 -5.24 -10.16 -7.07
CA LYS A 143 -6.21 -10.83 -7.95
C LYS A 143 -5.67 -12.10 -8.61
N ARG A 144 -4.36 -12.21 -8.86
CA ARG A 144 -3.78 -13.38 -9.56
C ARG A 144 -3.99 -14.71 -8.83
N GLY A 145 -4.04 -14.70 -7.49
CA GLY A 145 -4.15 -15.91 -6.66
C GLY A 145 -5.43 -16.00 -5.83
N HIS A 146 -6.33 -15.02 -5.92
CA HIS A 146 -7.50 -14.91 -5.06
C HIS A 146 -8.75 -14.53 -5.85
N PHE A 147 -9.93 -14.72 -5.25
CA PHE A 147 -11.18 -14.24 -5.84
C PHE A 147 -11.10 -12.73 -6.13
N ALA A 148 -11.65 -12.30 -7.26
CA ALA A 148 -11.47 -10.92 -7.73
C ALA A 148 -11.94 -9.86 -6.72
N TYR A 149 -13.00 -10.13 -5.94
CA TYR A 149 -13.49 -9.22 -4.91
C TYR A 149 -12.48 -8.98 -3.78
N VAL A 150 -11.51 -9.87 -3.56
CA VAL A 150 -10.50 -9.74 -2.49
C VAL A 150 -9.59 -8.53 -2.73
N ALA A 151 -9.29 -8.22 -3.98
CA ALA A 151 -8.46 -7.07 -4.37
C ALA A 151 -9.20 -5.72 -4.30
N MET A 152 -10.52 -5.72 -4.07
CA MET A 152 -11.37 -4.53 -4.17
C MET A 152 -10.90 -3.34 -3.30
N PRO A 153 -10.44 -3.51 -2.05
CA PRO A 153 -9.98 -2.38 -1.24
C PRO A 153 -8.75 -1.66 -1.81
N LEU A 154 -7.87 -2.39 -2.50
CA LEU A 154 -6.68 -1.81 -3.16
C LEU A 154 -7.10 -1.07 -4.43
N PHE A 155 -7.94 -1.70 -5.24
CA PHE A 155 -8.53 -1.07 -6.42
C PHE A 155 -9.27 0.24 -6.09
N ALA A 156 -10.10 0.24 -5.06
CA ALA A 156 -10.82 1.43 -4.59
C ALA A 156 -9.87 2.53 -4.09
N SER A 157 -8.73 2.15 -3.49
CA SER A 157 -7.70 3.11 -3.07
C SER A 157 -6.98 3.72 -4.27
N ALA A 158 -6.69 2.93 -5.31
CA ALA A 158 -6.00 3.39 -6.52
C ALA A 158 -6.81 4.41 -7.34
N VAL A 159 -8.15 4.27 -7.38
CA VAL A 159 -9.03 5.15 -8.20
C VAL A 159 -9.78 6.20 -7.38
N ARG A 160 -9.43 6.38 -6.10
CA ARG A 160 -10.18 7.21 -5.16
C ARG A 160 -10.41 8.64 -5.70
N GLY A 161 -11.67 9.05 -5.72
CA GLY A 161 -12.07 10.39 -6.16
C GLY A 161 -11.96 10.63 -7.67
N GLY A 162 -11.80 9.58 -8.49
CA GLY A 162 -11.79 9.69 -9.95
C GLY A 162 -10.58 10.42 -10.53
N LYS A 163 -9.50 10.59 -9.75
CA LYS A 163 -8.30 11.34 -10.17
C LYS A 163 -7.52 10.63 -11.28
N GLU A 164 -7.60 9.31 -11.33
CA GLU A 164 -6.84 8.47 -12.25
C GLU A 164 -7.76 7.83 -13.29
N ALA A 165 -8.21 8.62 -14.27
CA ALA A 165 -9.13 8.16 -15.31
C ALA A 165 -8.61 6.95 -16.12
N GLY A 166 -7.29 6.79 -16.22
CA GLY A 166 -6.66 5.62 -16.83
C GLY A 166 -6.86 4.34 -16.01
N ALA A 167 -6.79 4.42 -14.68
CA ALA A 167 -6.98 3.27 -13.80
C ALA A 167 -8.44 2.78 -13.80
N CYS A 168 -9.43 3.66 -14.03
CA CYS A 168 -10.83 3.25 -14.22
C CYS A 168 -11.07 2.35 -15.44
N LYS A 169 -10.13 2.30 -16.41
CA LYS A 169 -10.20 1.43 -17.59
C LYS A 169 -9.47 0.10 -17.41
N ASP A 170 -8.95 -0.17 -16.21
CA ASP A 170 -8.26 -1.42 -15.91
C ASP A 170 -9.26 -2.60 -15.91
N GLU A 171 -8.96 -3.64 -16.67
CA GLU A 171 -9.84 -4.81 -16.77
C GLU A 171 -9.93 -5.59 -15.45
N ALA A 172 -8.83 -5.67 -14.71
CA ALA A 172 -8.81 -6.35 -13.42
C ALA A 172 -9.63 -5.59 -12.36
N LEU A 173 -9.66 -4.25 -12.41
CA LEU A 173 -10.57 -3.41 -11.64
C LEU A 173 -12.03 -3.72 -11.99
N ALA A 174 -12.37 -3.75 -13.28
CA ALA A 174 -13.74 -3.99 -13.72
C ALA A 174 -14.26 -5.36 -13.26
N GLU A 175 -13.42 -6.40 -13.33
CA GLU A 175 -13.73 -7.73 -12.79
C GLU A 175 -13.89 -7.72 -11.26
N ALA A 176 -13.01 -7.03 -10.53
CA ALA A 176 -13.09 -6.92 -9.08
C ALA A 176 -14.37 -6.19 -8.64
N VAL A 177 -14.76 -5.12 -9.35
CA VAL A 177 -16.01 -4.39 -9.10
C VAL A 177 -17.22 -5.29 -9.28
N LEU A 178 -17.30 -6.01 -10.40
CA LEU A 178 -18.43 -6.93 -10.64
C LEU A 178 -18.52 -8.01 -9.57
N ALA A 179 -17.39 -8.64 -9.24
CA ALA A 179 -17.34 -9.68 -8.21
C ALA A 179 -17.69 -9.13 -6.81
N ALA A 180 -17.28 -7.92 -6.48
CA ALA A 180 -17.56 -7.31 -5.18
C ALA A 180 -18.99 -6.77 -5.06
N LEU A 181 -19.62 -6.36 -6.18
CA LEU A 181 -21.04 -6.03 -6.21
C LEU A 181 -21.94 -7.25 -6.01
N ASP A 182 -21.42 -8.45 -6.20
CA ASP A 182 -22.13 -9.72 -5.94
C ASP A 182 -22.09 -10.14 -4.45
N LEU A 183 -21.41 -9.36 -3.59
CA LEU A 183 -21.37 -9.59 -2.15
C LEU A 183 -22.57 -8.94 -1.43
N PRO A 184 -22.93 -9.39 -0.21
CA PRO A 184 -23.94 -8.74 0.61
C PRO A 184 -23.68 -7.24 0.76
N SER A 185 -24.73 -6.43 0.76
CA SER A 185 -24.62 -4.96 0.76
C SER A 185 -23.90 -4.38 1.99
N THR A 186 -23.89 -5.15 3.09
CA THR A 186 -23.18 -4.87 4.35
C THR A 186 -21.68 -5.19 4.31
N ASP A 187 -21.20 -5.91 3.28
CA ASP A 187 -19.78 -6.16 3.10
C ASP A 187 -19.06 -4.86 2.70
N ALA A 188 -17.94 -4.56 3.36
CA ALA A 188 -17.17 -3.35 3.09
C ALA A 188 -16.71 -3.26 1.63
N ARG A 189 -16.40 -4.41 1.00
CA ARG A 189 -15.97 -4.49 -0.40
C ARG A 189 -17.11 -4.17 -1.36
N ALA A 190 -18.34 -4.56 -1.05
CA ALA A 190 -19.52 -4.13 -1.81
C ALA A 190 -19.70 -2.61 -1.70
N GLY A 191 -19.48 -2.03 -0.51
CA GLY A 191 -19.46 -0.58 -0.30
C GLY A 191 -18.42 0.15 -1.15
N ASP A 192 -17.19 -0.36 -1.19
CA ASP A 192 -16.12 0.17 -2.03
C ASP A 192 -16.46 0.03 -3.53
N ALA A 193 -16.96 -1.12 -3.95
CA ALA A 193 -17.34 -1.38 -5.33
C ALA A 193 -18.45 -0.43 -5.81
N ARG A 194 -19.45 -0.12 -4.98
CA ARG A 194 -20.49 0.86 -5.31
C ARG A 194 -19.92 2.26 -5.55
N LYS A 195 -19.00 2.73 -4.68
CA LYS A 195 -18.33 4.03 -4.87
C LYS A 195 -17.51 4.06 -6.16
N VAL A 196 -16.72 3.03 -6.40
CA VAL A 196 -15.93 2.92 -7.63
C VAL A 196 -16.84 2.90 -8.87
N ALA A 197 -17.85 2.04 -8.87
CA ALA A 197 -18.78 1.86 -10.00
C ALA A 197 -19.58 3.13 -10.32
N PHE A 198 -20.13 3.77 -9.28
CA PHE A 198 -21.17 4.78 -9.47
C PHE A 198 -20.74 6.20 -9.14
N GLU A 199 -19.61 6.43 -8.47
CA GLU A 199 -19.11 7.78 -8.19
C GLU A 199 -17.85 8.10 -9.00
N TRP A 200 -16.89 7.18 -9.06
CA TRP A 200 -15.55 7.51 -9.57
C TRP A 200 -15.26 7.02 -10.99
N CYS A 201 -15.76 5.84 -11.37
CA CYS A 201 -15.43 5.18 -12.63
C CYS A 201 -16.66 4.88 -13.52
N TRP A 202 -17.79 5.56 -13.31
CA TRP A 202 -19.03 5.32 -14.05
C TRP A 202 -18.86 5.36 -15.57
N SER A 203 -18.10 6.32 -16.10
CA SER A 203 -17.89 6.48 -17.54
C SER A 203 -17.19 5.27 -18.18
N ALA A 204 -16.37 4.55 -17.42
CA ALA A 204 -15.68 3.35 -17.89
C ALA A 204 -16.49 2.06 -17.61
N LEU A 205 -17.21 2.01 -16.48
CA LEU A 205 -17.84 0.78 -16.00
C LEU A 205 -19.34 0.64 -16.33
N GLY A 206 -20.03 1.75 -16.60
CA GLY A 206 -21.50 1.78 -16.70
C GLY A 206 -22.09 0.81 -17.72
N ALA A 207 -21.48 0.68 -18.91
CA ALA A 207 -21.93 -0.26 -19.92
C ALA A 207 -21.77 -1.72 -19.46
N ARG A 208 -20.67 -2.05 -18.78
CA ARG A 208 -20.40 -3.39 -18.26
C ARG A 208 -21.34 -3.74 -17.11
N LEU A 209 -21.60 -2.80 -16.22
CA LEU A 209 -22.58 -2.94 -15.13
C LEU A 209 -23.98 -3.20 -15.68
N LYS A 210 -24.40 -2.43 -16.71
CA LYS A 210 -25.68 -2.64 -17.39
C LYS A 210 -25.80 -4.04 -17.99
N SER A 211 -24.74 -4.54 -18.63
CA SER A 211 -24.74 -5.88 -19.19
C SER A 211 -24.88 -6.95 -18.10
N ALA A 212 -24.18 -6.75 -16.99
CA ALA A 212 -24.14 -7.68 -15.87
C ALA A 212 -25.46 -7.77 -15.07
N THR A 213 -26.42 -6.86 -15.25
CA THR A 213 -27.72 -6.96 -14.55
C THR A 213 -28.57 -8.13 -15.05
N VAL A 214 -28.33 -8.63 -16.27
CA VAL A 214 -29.09 -9.76 -16.83
C VAL A 214 -28.55 -11.07 -16.24
N GLY A 215 -29.39 -11.79 -15.50
CA GLY A 215 -28.98 -13.02 -14.80
C GLY A 215 -28.13 -12.77 -13.55
N ALA A 216 -28.15 -11.55 -13.03
CA ALA A 216 -27.42 -11.17 -11.84
C ALA A 216 -28.02 -11.81 -10.57
N SER A 217 -27.21 -11.94 -9.53
CA SER A 217 -27.71 -12.35 -8.22
C SER A 217 -28.58 -11.25 -7.58
N SER A 218 -29.37 -11.62 -6.57
CA SER A 218 -30.11 -10.65 -5.74
C SER A 218 -29.18 -9.65 -5.05
N TYR A 219 -27.96 -10.05 -4.66
CA TYR A 219 -26.96 -9.12 -4.10
C TYR A 219 -26.48 -8.11 -5.12
N PHE A 220 -26.18 -8.56 -6.34
CA PHE A 220 -25.78 -7.65 -7.40
C PHE A 220 -26.89 -6.65 -7.73
N LEU A 221 -28.14 -7.11 -7.83
CA LEU A 221 -29.30 -6.25 -8.04
C LEU A 221 -29.46 -5.25 -6.87
N ALA A 222 -29.37 -5.72 -5.62
CA ALA A 222 -29.42 -4.85 -4.42
C ALA A 222 -28.35 -3.76 -4.41
N ASN A 223 -27.15 -4.06 -4.92
CA ASN A 223 -26.05 -3.12 -4.96
C ASN A 223 -26.07 -2.16 -6.16
N THR A 224 -26.85 -2.44 -7.21
CA THR A 224 -26.75 -1.72 -8.50
C THR A 224 -28.06 -1.09 -8.98
N CYS A 225 -29.22 -1.66 -8.66
CA CYS A 225 -30.51 -1.22 -9.20
C CYS A 225 -30.82 0.26 -8.93
N GLN A 226 -30.75 0.68 -7.66
CA GLN A 226 -31.02 2.07 -7.27
C GLN A 226 -30.10 3.08 -7.99
N PRO A 227 -28.75 2.94 -7.97
CA PRO A 227 -27.89 3.90 -8.65
C PRO A 227 -28.00 3.83 -10.18
N MET A 228 -28.32 2.67 -10.77
CA MET A 228 -28.56 2.54 -12.21
C MET A 228 -29.85 3.26 -12.65
N ARG A 229 -30.93 3.16 -11.86
CA ARG A 229 -32.18 3.90 -12.08
C ARG A 229 -31.99 5.40 -11.97
N ALA A 230 -31.27 5.86 -10.94
CA ALA A 230 -30.94 7.28 -10.76
C ALA A 230 -30.20 7.87 -11.97
N ARG A 231 -29.43 7.02 -12.68
CA ARG A 231 -28.69 7.37 -13.89
C ARG A 231 -29.46 7.12 -15.19
N LYS A 232 -30.71 6.63 -15.12
CA LYS A 232 -31.52 6.20 -16.28
C LYS A 232 -30.76 5.21 -17.19
N ALA A 233 -29.97 4.32 -16.59
CA ALA A 233 -29.08 3.43 -17.31
C ALA A 233 -29.76 2.11 -17.74
N LEU A 234 -30.86 1.73 -17.09
CA LEU A 234 -31.57 0.47 -17.32
C LEU A 234 -32.51 0.55 -18.53
N THR A 235 -32.76 -0.59 -19.19
CA THR A 235 -33.93 -0.77 -20.06
C THR A 235 -35.18 -1.07 -19.24
N ASP A 236 -36.37 -1.02 -19.85
CA ASP A 236 -37.62 -1.33 -19.15
C ASP A 236 -37.60 -2.73 -18.51
N LEU A 237 -37.15 -3.75 -19.25
CA LEU A 237 -37.01 -5.11 -18.73
C LEU A 237 -36.03 -5.20 -17.54
N GLN A 238 -34.93 -4.45 -17.58
CA GLN A 238 -33.95 -4.44 -16.48
C GLN A 238 -34.47 -3.66 -15.27
N ASP A 239 -35.28 -2.62 -15.49
CA ASP A 239 -35.93 -1.88 -14.42
C ASP A 239 -36.97 -2.72 -13.68
N ASP A 240 -37.71 -3.57 -14.41
CA ASP A 240 -38.67 -4.51 -13.86
C ASP A 240 -38.00 -5.63 -13.05
N LEU A 241 -36.88 -6.18 -13.52
CA LEU A 241 -36.05 -7.12 -12.73
C LEU A 241 -35.65 -6.51 -11.38
N CYS A 242 -35.31 -5.22 -11.38
CA CYS A 242 -34.99 -4.52 -10.16
C CYS A 242 -36.20 -4.29 -9.23
N LYS A 243 -37.45 -4.31 -9.73
CA LYS A 243 -38.67 -4.15 -8.92
C LYS A 243 -39.08 -5.48 -8.29
N ASP A 244 -38.91 -6.57 -9.00
CA ASP A 244 -39.30 -7.91 -8.57
C ASP A 244 -38.52 -8.38 -7.32
N GLU A 245 -37.28 -7.91 -7.16
CA GLU A 245 -36.46 -8.14 -5.97
C GLU A 245 -36.88 -7.26 -4.76
N GLY A 246 -37.89 -6.39 -4.90
CA GLY A 246 -38.34 -5.50 -3.84
C GLY A 246 -37.38 -4.36 -3.50
N LEU A 247 -36.55 -3.94 -4.46
CA LEU A 247 -35.46 -2.95 -4.33
C LEU A 247 -35.78 -1.58 -4.94
#